data_AF-A0A1I7EFR5-F1
#
_entry.id   AF-A0A1I7EFR5-F1
#
_cell.length_a   1.000
_cell.length_b   1.000
_cell.length_c   1.000
_cell.angle_alpha   90.00
_cell.angle_beta   90.00
_cell.angle_gamma   90.00
#
_symmetry.space_group_name_H-M   'P 1'
#
loop_
_entity.id
_entity.type
_entity.pdbx_description
1 polymer ?
#
loop_
_entity_poly.entity_id
_entity_poly.type
_entity_poly.pdbx_seq_one_letter_code
_entity_poly.pdbx_strand_id
1 'polypeptide(L)'
;MSKTIHIEVPGLDARTAHRLAIATLTHYGFACSGGATTKQSRGTARVKIVARHCSNDHEGAARLAACALPTGTRVGIDHRNPFH
;
A
#
# COMPACT_ATOMS: atom_id res chain seq x y z
N MET A 1 -5.98 -15.94 -8.74
CA MET A 1 -4.74 -15.43 -8.12
C MET A 1 -5.04 -14.08 -7.48
N SER A 2 -4.67 -13.86 -6.22
CA SER A 2 -4.86 -12.56 -5.54
C SER A 2 -3.77 -11.57 -5.93
N LYS A 3 -4.13 -10.41 -6.48
CA LYS A 3 -3.21 -9.28 -6.69
C LYS A 3 -2.75 -8.73 -5.34
N THR A 4 -1.58 -8.09 -5.29
CA THR A 4 -1.08 -7.41 -4.08
C THR A 4 -0.71 -5.98 -4.45
N ILE A 5 -1.14 -5.02 -3.63
CA ILE A 5 -0.74 -3.62 -3.74
C ILE A 5 0.53 -3.44 -2.91
N HIS A 6 1.61 -3.00 -3.55
CA HIS A 6 2.87 -2.68 -2.91
C HIS A 6 3.02 -1.16 -2.87
N ILE A 7 3.30 -0.62 -1.69
CA ILE A 7 3.44 0.82 -1.43
C ILE A 7 4.81 1.02 -0.77
N GLU A 8 5.72 1.74 -1.41
CA GLU A 8 6.99 2.16 -0.82
C GLU A 8 6.90 3.63 -0.41
N VAL A 9 6.91 3.91 0.90
CA VAL A 9 6.90 5.26 1.44
C VAL A 9 8.32 5.61 1.95
N PRO A 10 9.03 6.52 1.28
CA PRO A 10 10.36 6.94 1.73
C PRO A 10 10.28 7.81 3.00
N GLY A 11 11.29 7.73 3.87
CA GLY A 11 11.43 8.63 5.01
C GLY A 11 10.48 8.38 6.19
N LEU A 12 9.53 7.45 6.07
CA LEU A 12 8.69 7.01 7.18
C LEU A 12 9.19 5.67 7.76
N ASP A 13 8.97 5.49 9.05
CA ASP A 13 9.14 4.19 9.70
C ASP A 13 8.00 3.24 9.32
N ALA A 14 8.25 1.93 9.47
CA ALA A 14 7.30 0.91 9.03
C ALA A 14 5.91 1.05 9.67
N ARG A 15 5.85 1.47 10.95
CA ARG A 15 4.58 1.58 11.68
C ARG A 15 3.78 2.78 11.21
N THR A 16 4.40 3.94 11.02
CA THR A 16 3.69 5.12 10.52
C THR A 16 3.24 4.91 9.08
N ALA A 17 4.08 4.35 8.21
CA ALA A 17 3.68 4.03 6.85
C ALA A 17 2.53 3.01 6.79
N HIS A 18 2.54 2.00 7.66
CA HIS A 18 1.43 1.05 7.79
C HIS A 18 0.11 1.76 8.10
N ARG A 19 0.11 2.58 9.16
CA ARG A 19 -1.08 3.30 9.62
C ARG A 19 -1.56 4.29 8.56
N LEU A 20 -0.64 5.00 7.92
CA LEU A 20 -0.94 5.95 6.85
C LEU A 20 -1.60 5.24 5.67
N ALA A 21 -1.00 4.17 5.15
CA ALA A 21 -1.55 3.44 4.01
C ALA A 21 -2.97 2.89 4.30
N ILE A 22 -3.18 2.30 5.48
CA ILE A 22 -4.50 1.81 5.88
C ILE A 22 -5.49 2.96 6.07
N ALA A 23 -5.10 4.02 6.78
CA ALA A 23 -5.97 5.18 7.03
C ALA A 23 -6.40 5.84 5.71
N THR A 24 -5.47 6.03 4.78
CA THR A 24 -5.77 6.56 3.45
C THR A 24 -6.77 5.66 2.73
N LEU A 25 -6.48 4.37 2.59
CA LEU A 25 -7.36 3.47 1.83
C LEU A 25 -8.76 3.36 2.47
N THR A 26 -8.83 3.23 3.80
CA THR A 26 -10.11 3.17 4.51
C THR A 26 -10.90 4.48 4.44
N HIS A 27 -10.22 5.64 4.47
CA HIS A 27 -10.87 6.94 4.29
C HIS A 27 -11.59 7.05 2.94
N TYR A 28 -11.03 6.46 1.89
CA TYR A 28 -11.62 6.45 0.55
C TYR A 28 -12.53 5.23 0.28
N GLY A 29 -12.97 4.52 1.33
CA GLY A 29 -13.95 3.45 1.22
C GLY A 29 -13.38 2.06 0.88
N PHE A 30 -12.05 1.92 0.82
CA PHE A 30 -11.42 0.62 0.65
C PHE A 30 -11.28 -0.07 2.00
N ALA A 31 -12.10 -1.11 2.24
CA ALA A 31 -11.89 -2.01 3.36
C ALA A 31 -10.45 -2.53 3.30
N CYS A 32 -9.72 -2.52 4.43
CA CYS A 32 -8.36 -3.04 4.56
C CYS A 32 -8.31 -3.98 5.78
N SER A 33 -9.09 -5.06 5.75
CA SER A 33 -9.26 -5.96 6.90
C SER A 33 -8.20 -7.05 6.93
N GLY A 34 -7.10 -6.83 7.65
CA GLY A 34 -6.21 -7.90 8.14
C GLY A 34 -5.18 -8.48 7.16
N GLY A 35 -5.07 -7.95 5.93
CA GLY A 35 -4.13 -8.43 4.91
C GLY A 35 -2.90 -7.55 4.66
N ALA A 36 -2.68 -6.53 5.49
CA ALA A 36 -1.59 -5.57 5.31
C ALA A 36 -0.35 -6.01 6.10
N THR A 37 0.80 -6.14 5.43
CA THR A 37 2.10 -6.39 6.06
C THR A 37 3.06 -5.27 5.75
N THR A 38 4.00 -4.98 6.65
CA THR A 38 5.01 -3.94 6.46
C THR A 38 6.42 -4.44 6.68
N LYS A 39 7.34 -3.92 5.88
CA LYS A 39 8.78 -4.18 6.01
C LYS A 39 9.55 -2.87 5.84
N GLN A 40 10.53 -2.62 6.71
CA GLN A 40 11.47 -1.51 6.55
C GLN A 40 12.69 -1.98 5.74
N SER A 41 13.17 -1.13 4.83
CA SER A 41 14.38 -1.39 4.05
C SER A 41 15.07 -0.08 3.68
N ARG A 42 16.33 0.11 4.10
CA ARG A 42 17.20 1.24 3.71
C ARG A 42 16.51 2.63 3.77
N GLY A 43 15.77 2.92 4.85
CA GLY A 43 15.08 4.21 5.03
C GLY A 43 13.73 4.34 4.31
N THR A 44 13.27 3.27 3.65
CA THR A 44 11.96 3.20 3.01
C THR A 44 11.09 2.16 3.69
N ALA A 45 9.87 2.53 4.05
CA ALA A 45 8.86 1.62 4.54
C ALA A 45 8.08 1.02 3.37
N ARG A 46 7.97 -0.30 3.32
CA ARG A 46 7.19 -1.04 2.32
C ARG A 46 5.94 -1.59 2.97
N VAL A 47 4.78 -1.18 2.48
CA VAL A 47 3.47 -1.74 2.84
C VAL A 47 2.99 -2.64 1.71
N LYS A 48 2.55 -3.84 2.07
CA LYS A 48 1.95 -4.81 1.16
C LYS A 48 0.54 -5.08 1.60
N ILE A 49 -0.42 -4.89 0.72
CA ILE A 49 -1.83 -5.11 1.00
C ILE A 49 -2.35 -6.11 -0.02
N VAL A 50 -2.74 -7.30 0.45
CA VAL A 50 -3.29 -8.31 -0.45
C VAL A 50 -4.67 -7.83 -0.93
N ALA A 51 -4.86 -7.73 -2.25
CA ALA A 51 -6.02 -7.09 -2.87
C ALA A 51 -7.36 -7.76 -2.54
N ARG A 52 -7.37 -9.05 -2.18
CA ARG A 52 -8.59 -9.72 -1.66
C ARG A 52 -9.16 -9.03 -0.41
N HIS A 53 -8.31 -8.27 0.30
CA HIS A 53 -8.66 -7.48 1.47
C HIS A 53 -8.84 -6.00 1.14
N CYS A 54 -8.86 -5.59 -0.15
CA CYS A 54 -8.89 -4.20 -0.62
C CYS A 54 -9.90 -4.01 -1.78
N SER A 55 -11.21 -4.21 -1.49
CA SER A 55 -12.35 -4.07 -2.43
C SER A 55 -12.21 -4.82 -3.78
N ASN A 56 -13.23 -4.72 -4.64
CA ASN A 56 -13.17 -5.25 -6.01
C ASN A 56 -12.39 -4.35 -6.99
N ASP A 57 -12.00 -3.13 -6.60
CA ASP A 57 -11.25 -2.18 -7.44
C ASP A 57 -9.84 -1.91 -6.89
N HIS A 58 -8.95 -2.89 -7.08
CA HIS A 58 -7.55 -2.80 -6.66
C HIS A 58 -6.75 -1.76 -7.46
N GLU A 59 -7.19 -1.42 -8.68
CA GLU A 59 -6.55 -0.42 -9.54
C GLU A 59 -6.88 1.01 -9.11
N GLY A 60 -8.15 1.28 -8.79
CA GLY A 60 -8.58 2.52 -8.16
C GLY A 60 -7.88 2.74 -6.82
N ALA A 61 -7.82 1.72 -5.96
CA ALA A 61 -7.14 1.79 -4.67
C ALA A 61 -5.66 2.20 -4.79
N ALA A 62 -4.94 1.59 -5.74
CA ALA A 62 -3.52 1.88 -5.96
C ALA A 62 -3.28 3.27 -6.54
N ARG A 63 -4.08 3.69 -7.52
CA ARG A 63 -4.02 5.05 -8.08
C ARG A 63 -4.28 6.10 -7.01
N LEU A 64 -5.29 5.86 -6.18
CA LEU A 64 -5.65 6.75 -5.10
C LEU A 64 -4.54 6.82 -4.04
N ALA A 65 -3.96 5.68 -3.67
CA ALA A 65 -2.81 5.65 -2.75
C ALA A 65 -1.62 6.43 -3.33
N ALA A 66 -1.35 6.34 -4.63
CA ALA A 66 -0.28 7.10 -5.28
C ALA A 66 -0.53 8.62 -5.24
N CYS A 67 -1.78 9.06 -5.32
CA CYS A 67 -2.15 10.47 -5.27
C CYS A 67 -2.22 11.03 -3.83
N ALA A 68 -2.67 10.22 -2.87
CA ALA A 68 -2.95 10.66 -1.51
C ALA A 68 -1.78 10.48 -0.53
N LEU A 69 -0.78 9.67 -0.90
CA LEU A 69 0.41 9.45 -0.08
C LEU A 69 1.52 10.50 -0.37
N PRO A 70 2.50 10.66 0.55
CA PRO A 70 3.54 11.67 0.41
C PRO A 70 4.31 11.57 -0.90
N THR A 71 4.82 12.71 -1.37
CA THR A 71 5.62 12.78 -2.60
C THR A 71 6.81 11.82 -2.55
N GLY A 72 7.06 11.13 -3.66
CA GLY A 72 8.09 10.10 -3.74
C GLY A 72 7.61 8.70 -3.32
N THR A 73 6.36 8.56 -2.87
CA THR A 73 5.74 7.25 -2.65
C THR A 73 5.62 6.50 -3.98
N ARG A 74 6.05 5.24 -4.01
CA ARG A 74 5.88 4.37 -5.18
C ARG A 74 4.78 3.37 -4.90
N VAL A 75 3.81 3.26 -5.80
CA VAL A 75 2.70 2.31 -5.69
C VAL A 75 2.66 1.41 -6.91
N GLY A 76 2.46 0.12 -6.71
CA GLY A 76 2.35 -0.84 -7.81
C GLY A 76 1.48 -2.04 -7.45
N ILE A 77 0.91 -2.68 -8.47
CA ILE A 77 -0.06 -3.78 -8.32
C ILE A 77 0.51 -5.00 -9.01
N ASP A 78 0.81 -6.06 -8.27
CA ASP A 78 1.37 -7.25 -8.88
C ASP A 78 1.36 -8.46 -7.91
N HIS A 79 1.39 -9.67 -8.48
CA HIS A 79 1.75 -10.91 -7.79
C HIS A 79 3.24 -10.96 -7.38
N ARG A 80 4.11 -10.22 -8.08
CA ARG A 80 5.57 -10.11 -7.87
C ARG A 80 5.88 -8.65 -7.66
N ASN A 81 6.44 -8.29 -6.51
CA ASN A 81 6.68 -6.89 -6.13
C ASN A 81 7.24 -6.04 -7.30
N PRO A 82 6.50 -5.03 -7.82
CA PRO A 82 6.86 -4.32 -9.07
C PRO A 82 8.09 -3.42 -8.93
N PHE A 83 8.67 -3.35 -7.73
CA PHE A 83 9.90 -2.61 -7.44
C PHE A 83 11.15 -3.50 -7.40
N HIS A 84 11.02 -4.82 -7.67
CA HIS A 84 12.09 -5.83 -7.61
C HIS A 84 12.03 -6.79 -8.79
#